data_AF-A0A3M6VM51-F1
#
_entry.id   AF-A0A3M6VM51-F1
#
_cell.length_a   1.000
_cell.length_b   1.000
_cell.length_c   1.000
_cell.angle_alpha   90.00
_cell.angle_beta   90.00
_cell.angle_gamma   90.00
#
_symmetry.space_group_name_H-M   'P 1'
#
loop_
_entity.id
_entity.type
_entity.pdbx_description
1 polymer ?
#
loop_
_entity_poly.entity_id
_entity_poly.type
_entity_poly.pdbx_seq_one_letter_code
_entity_poly.pdbx_strand_id
1 'polypeptide(L)'
;MSYGGNVEGYLLKIDGNKVCTVYCILDEGILQYFSRMGGEQLGAIALSGSKVNVFLLPPSEVPNLFRVDAQPLAPSIRRCGARQNVDAIKLVSITFAGSTSEVTHQWAVSILNWNRYSWEESQLVCSSRSEYHNLQKLIKVSGMKIIKTTRDPVVPAGVSPAVLPL
;
A
#
# COMPACT_ATOMS: atom_id res chain seq x y z
N MET A 1 23.18 -5.79 12.24
CA MET A 1 22.09 -6.40 11.46
C MET A 1 21.33 -5.24 10.86
N SER A 2 21.51 -5.01 9.56
CA SER A 2 21.04 -3.79 8.90
C SER A 2 19.56 -3.95 8.59
N TYR A 3 18.72 -3.14 9.24
CA TYR A 3 17.29 -3.11 9.03
C TYR A 3 17.03 -2.62 7.60
N GLY A 4 16.38 -3.46 6.79
CA GLY A 4 15.90 -3.09 5.46
C GLY A 4 14.89 -1.95 5.57
N GLY A 5 14.87 -1.08 4.57
CA GLY A 5 14.10 0.16 4.55
C GLY A 5 12.59 0.00 4.41
N ASN A 6 11.92 -0.77 5.28
CA ASN A 6 10.49 -1.04 5.18
C ASN A 6 9.66 0.25 5.33
N VAL A 7 8.77 0.49 4.38
CA VAL A 7 7.83 1.62 4.42
C VAL A 7 6.44 1.08 4.73
N GLU A 8 5.84 1.54 5.83
CA GLU A 8 4.51 1.09 6.26
C GLU A 8 3.60 2.26 6.62
N GLY A 9 2.29 2.06 6.45
CA GLY A 9 1.29 3.05 6.84
C GLY A 9 -0.11 2.81 6.28
N TYR A 10 -1.05 3.65 6.70
CA TYR A 10 -2.45 3.55 6.25
C TYR A 10 -2.69 4.35 4.98
N LEU A 11 -3.45 3.77 4.05
CA LEU A 11 -3.90 4.41 2.80
C LEU A 11 -5.38 4.12 2.56
N LEU A 12 -6.02 4.91 1.69
CA LEU A 12 -7.31 4.53 1.11
C LEU A 12 -7.06 3.75 -0.18
N LYS A 13 -7.65 2.56 -0.33
CA LYS A 13 -7.76 1.88 -1.61
C LYS A 13 -9.09 2.26 -2.27
N ILE A 14 -9.02 2.64 -3.53
CA ILE A 14 -10.18 3.01 -4.34
C ILE A 14 -10.41 1.96 -5.42
N ASP A 15 -11.66 1.53 -5.54
CA ASP A 15 -12.08 0.50 -6.49
C ASP A 15 -13.44 0.89 -7.10
N GLY A 16 -13.37 1.60 -8.23
CA GLY A 16 -14.55 2.25 -8.81
C GLY A 16 -15.18 3.23 -7.82
N ASN A 17 -16.47 3.04 -7.52
CA ASN A 17 -17.22 3.85 -6.55
C ASN A 17 -17.14 3.30 -5.10
N LYS A 18 -16.09 2.54 -4.79
CA LYS A 18 -15.88 1.96 -3.47
C LYS A 18 -14.56 2.43 -2.89
N VAL A 19 -14.55 2.68 -1.59
CA VAL A 19 -13.35 3.08 -0.83
C VAL A 19 -13.23 2.23 0.43
N CYS A 20 -11.99 1.84 0.75
CA CYS A 20 -11.67 1.21 2.04
C CYS A 20 -10.32 1.69 2.55
N THR A 21 -10.19 1.79 3.87
CA THR A 21 -8.88 2.00 4.50
C THR A 21 -8.15 0.67 4.55
N VAL A 22 -6.89 0.68 4.12
CA VAL A 22 -5.99 -0.47 4.10
C VAL A 22 -4.69 -0.09 4.80
N TYR A 23 -4.01 -1.08 5.37
CA TYR A 23 -2.65 -0.92 5.89
C TYR A 23 -1.68 -1.47 4.85
N CYS A 24 -0.78 -0.63 4.36
CA CYS A 24 0.17 -0.97 3.32
C CYS A 24 1.56 -1.14 3.93
N ILE A 25 2.28 -2.14 3.44
CA ILE A 25 3.67 -2.41 3.77
C ILE A 25 4.41 -2.58 2.44
N LEU A 26 5.45 -1.80 2.25
CA LEU A 26 6.39 -1.92 1.15
C LEU A 26 7.69 -2.47 1.70
N ASP A 27 7.94 -3.73 1.37
CA ASP A 27 9.08 -4.49 1.86
C ASP A 27 9.60 -5.45 0.78
N GLU A 28 10.91 -5.66 0.73
CA GLU A 28 11.60 -6.55 -0.21
C GLU A 28 11.12 -6.46 -1.68
N GLY A 29 10.75 -5.27 -2.15
CA GLY A 29 10.30 -5.07 -3.55
C GLY A 29 8.85 -5.47 -3.80
N ILE A 30 8.07 -5.63 -2.74
CA ILE A 30 6.66 -6.01 -2.80
C ILE A 30 5.83 -5.00 -2.00
N LEU A 31 4.83 -4.40 -2.65
CA LEU A 31 3.81 -3.61 -1.97
C LEU A 31 2.66 -4.52 -1.56
N GLN A 32 2.57 -4.83 -0.27
CA GLN A 32 1.51 -5.64 0.33
C GLN A 32 0.48 -4.72 0.99
N TYR A 33 -0.78 -5.11 0.94
CA TYR A 33 -1.83 -4.36 1.62
C TYR A 33 -2.79 -5.29 2.35
N PHE A 34 -3.13 -4.87 3.56
CA PHE A 34 -3.88 -5.61 4.55
C PHE A 34 -5.14 -4.85 4.92
N SER A 35 -6.12 -5.59 5.45
CA SER A 35 -7.36 -5.02 5.98
C SER A 35 -7.13 -3.98 7.08
N ARG A 36 -6.12 -4.22 7.93
CA ARG A 36 -5.65 -3.35 9.01
C ARG A 36 -4.25 -3.80 9.43
N MET A 37 -3.60 -3.06 10.32
CA MET A 37 -2.37 -3.53 10.96
C MET A 37 -2.64 -4.85 11.71
N GLY A 38 -1.88 -5.90 11.39
CA GLY A 38 -2.10 -7.26 11.91
C GLY A 38 -3.39 -7.94 11.41
N GLY A 39 -4.03 -7.39 10.37
CA GLY A 39 -5.21 -7.98 9.74
C GLY A 39 -4.88 -8.97 8.61
N GLU A 40 -5.92 -9.46 7.95
CA GLU A 40 -5.78 -10.33 6.78
C GLU A 40 -5.19 -9.57 5.58
N GLN A 41 -4.33 -10.25 4.83
CA GLN A 41 -3.76 -9.75 3.58
C GLN A 41 -4.85 -9.70 2.50
N LEU A 42 -5.03 -8.53 1.90
CA LEU A 42 -5.99 -8.31 0.83
C LEU A 42 -5.36 -8.48 -0.56
N GLY A 43 -4.05 -8.25 -0.66
CA GLY A 43 -3.29 -8.49 -1.88
C GLY A 43 -1.84 -8.02 -1.80
N ALA A 44 -1.13 -8.17 -2.91
CA ALA A 44 0.25 -7.74 -3.06
C ALA A 44 0.55 -7.36 -4.52
N ILE A 45 1.51 -6.47 -4.71
CA ILE A 45 2.04 -6.05 -6.02
C ILE A 45 3.56 -6.25 -5.99
N ALA A 46 4.08 -7.08 -6.89
CA ALA A 46 5.52 -7.21 -7.11
C ALA A 46 6.04 -5.99 -7.88
N LEU A 47 6.90 -5.20 -7.24
CA LEU A 47 7.54 -4.03 -7.84
C LEU A 47 8.88 -4.40 -8.48
N SER A 48 9.67 -5.24 -7.82
CA SER A 48 10.92 -5.75 -8.37
C SER A 48 10.67 -6.70 -9.54
N GLY A 49 11.42 -6.51 -10.62
CA GLY A 49 11.22 -7.29 -11.86
C GLY A 49 9.98 -6.88 -12.66
N SER A 50 9.29 -5.81 -12.26
CA SER A 50 8.14 -5.25 -12.98
C SER A 50 8.46 -3.84 -13.48
N LYS A 51 7.87 -3.46 -14.62
CA LYS A 51 7.80 -2.04 -15.00
C LYS A 51 6.73 -1.38 -14.15
N VAL A 52 7.16 -0.61 -13.15
CA VAL A 52 6.26 0.16 -12.25
C VAL A 52 6.22 1.62 -12.69
N ASN A 53 5.01 2.15 -12.85
CA ASN A 53 4.76 3.58 -12.99
C ASN A 53 3.83 4.04 -11.87
N VAL A 54 4.09 5.22 -11.32
CA VAL A 54 3.21 5.86 -10.34
C VAL A 54 2.75 7.20 -10.91
N PHE A 55 1.43 7.43 -10.87
CA PHE A 55 0.80 8.64 -11.38
C PHE A 55 0.13 9.38 -10.23
N LEU A 56 0.49 10.63 -10.00
CA LEU A 56 -0.30 11.51 -9.14
C LEU A 56 -1.55 11.91 -9.92
N LEU A 57 -2.72 11.67 -9.34
CA LEU A 57 -3.99 11.94 -9.99
C LEU A 57 -4.57 13.26 -9.46
N PRO A 58 -5.29 14.03 -10.29
CA PRO A 58 -6.00 15.20 -9.82
C PRO A 58 -7.04 14.80 -8.76
N PRO A 59 -7.33 15.68 -7.79
CA PRO A 59 -8.37 15.42 -6.80
C PRO A 59 -9.71 15.19 -7.51
N SER A 60 -10.42 14.16 -7.07
CA SER A 60 -11.78 13.85 -7.52
C SER A 60 -12.69 13.88 -6.29
N GLU A 61 -13.49 12.85 -6.06
CA GLU A 61 -14.29 12.69 -4.83
C GLU A 61 -13.40 12.55 -3.58
N VAL A 62 -12.19 12.00 -3.75
CA VAL A 62 -11.17 11.87 -2.71
C VAL A 62 -9.92 12.67 -3.13
N PRO A 63 -9.32 13.48 -2.24
CA PRO A 63 -8.08 14.20 -2.54
C PRO A 63 -6.85 13.28 -2.41
N ASN A 64 -5.67 13.79 -2.78
CA ASN A 64 -4.37 13.12 -2.57
C ASN A 64 -4.27 11.75 -3.27
N LEU A 65 -4.83 11.63 -4.47
CA LEU A 65 -4.88 10.38 -5.21
C LEU A 65 -3.57 10.08 -5.93
N PHE A 66 -3.21 8.80 -5.96
CA PHE A 66 -2.17 8.29 -6.82
C PHE A 66 -2.52 6.89 -7.34
N ARG A 67 -2.03 6.55 -8.53
CA ARG A 67 -2.23 5.25 -9.16
C ARG A 67 -0.89 4.55 -9.33
N VAL A 68 -0.87 3.27 -8.97
CA VAL A 68 0.29 2.39 -9.14
C VAL A 68 -0.05 1.39 -10.24
N ASP A 69 0.71 1.47 -11.32
CA ASP A 69 0.62 0.57 -12.47
C ASP A 69 1.87 -0.32 -12.48
N ALA A 70 1.69 -1.61 -12.25
CA ALA A 70 2.77 -2.60 -12.28
C ALA A 70 2.53 -3.61 -13.40
N GLN A 71 3.52 -3.74 -14.28
CA GLN A 71 3.51 -4.71 -15.37
C GLN A 71 4.69 -5.67 -15.18
N PRO A 72 4.44 -6.96 -14.92
CA PRO A 72 5.52 -7.95 -14.82
C PRO A 72 6.35 -7.95 -16.10
N LEU A 73 7.68 -7.81 -16.00
CA LEU A 73 8.53 -8.04 -17.15
C LEU A 73 8.60 -9.56 -17.35
N ALA A 74 8.08 -10.05 -18.48
CA ALA A 74 8.20 -11.47 -18.79
C ALA A 74 9.68 -11.87 -18.72
N PRO A 75 10.03 -13.02 -18.11
CA PRO A 75 11.39 -13.51 -18.14
C PRO A 75 11.83 -13.64 -19.60
N SER A 76 12.98 -13.06 -19.96
CA SER A 76 13.50 -13.24 -21.31
C SER A 76 13.73 -14.73 -21.53
N ILE A 77 12.92 -15.35 -22.38
CA ILE A 77 13.01 -16.77 -22.69
C ILE A 77 14.31 -16.97 -23.48
N ARG A 78 15.40 -17.23 -22.77
CA ARG A 78 16.56 -17.97 -23.27
C ARG A 78 16.75 -19.20 -22.41
N ARG A 79 15.75 -20.09 -22.38
CA ARG A 79 15.94 -21.51 -22.07
C ARG A 79 14.67 -22.30 -22.35
N CYS A 80 14.81 -23.27 -23.25
CA CYS A 80 13.99 -24.47 -23.42
C CYS A 80 12.54 -24.30 -23.92
N GLY A 81 12.37 -24.46 -25.24
CA GLY A 81 11.57 -25.55 -25.86
C GLY A 81 10.09 -25.77 -25.49
N ALA A 82 9.49 -25.03 -24.56
CA ALA A 82 8.08 -25.18 -24.20
C ALA A 82 7.36 -23.87 -24.51
N ARG A 83 6.42 -23.91 -25.46
CA ARG A 83 5.45 -22.83 -25.69
C ARG A 83 4.55 -22.72 -24.46
N GLN A 84 4.97 -21.95 -23.45
CA GLN A 84 4.06 -21.54 -22.39
C GLN A 84 3.19 -20.40 -22.91
N ASN A 85 1.89 -20.51 -22.65
CA ASN A 85 0.86 -19.56 -23.06
C ASN A 85 1.28 -18.12 -22.75
N VAL A 86 1.41 -17.32 -23.80
CA VAL A 86 1.60 -15.85 -23.76
C VAL A 86 0.26 -15.18 -23.43
N ASP A 87 -0.52 -15.76 -22.51
CA ASP A 87 -1.82 -15.22 -22.13
C ASP A 87 -1.62 -14.24 -20.98
N ALA A 88 -1.49 -12.99 -21.40
CA ALA A 88 -1.60 -11.76 -20.62
C ALA A 88 -0.53 -11.54 -19.54
N ILE A 89 0.54 -10.83 -19.92
CA ILE A 89 1.22 -9.91 -19.00
C ILE A 89 0.16 -8.87 -18.57
N LYS A 90 -0.63 -9.19 -17.55
CA LYS A 90 -1.76 -8.38 -17.11
C LYS A 90 -1.23 -7.20 -16.29
N LEU A 91 -1.42 -5.99 -16.81
CA LEU A 91 -1.17 -4.76 -16.08
C LEU A 91 -2.01 -4.76 -14.79
N VAL A 92 -1.34 -4.67 -13.64
CA VAL A 92 -1.99 -4.48 -12.34
C VAL A 92 -2.04 -2.99 -12.07
N SER A 93 -3.24 -2.41 -12.01
CA SER A 93 -3.46 -0.99 -11.73
C SER A 93 -4.27 -0.86 -10.44
N ILE A 94 -3.71 -0.16 -9.44
CA ILE A 94 -4.39 0.09 -8.17
C ILE A 94 -4.32 1.58 -7.85
N THR A 95 -5.46 2.16 -7.49
CA THR A 95 -5.55 3.56 -7.04
C THR A 95 -5.58 3.62 -5.52
N PHE A 96 -4.70 4.46 -4.97
CA PHE A 96 -4.61 4.75 -3.56
C PHE A 96 -4.79 6.25 -3.28
N ALA A 97 -5.08 6.60 -2.03
CA ALA A 97 -5.07 7.97 -1.55
C ALA A 97 -4.35 8.07 -0.20
N GLY A 98 -3.46 9.07 -0.08
CA GLY A 98 -2.81 9.43 1.17
C GLY A 98 -3.68 10.35 2.03
N SER A 99 -3.32 10.46 3.31
CA SER A 99 -4.02 11.34 4.25
C SER A 99 -3.75 12.81 3.96
N THR A 100 -2.56 13.12 3.45
CA THR A 100 -2.15 14.45 2.95
C THR A 100 -1.40 14.33 1.62
N SER A 101 -1.15 15.47 0.97
CA SER A 101 -0.34 15.54 -0.26
C SER A 101 1.08 15.03 -0.05
N GLU A 102 1.67 15.31 1.11
CA GLU A 102 3.02 14.91 1.48
C GLU A 102 3.10 13.39 1.61
N VAL A 103 2.12 12.78 2.30
CA VAL A 103 2.02 11.31 2.43
C VAL A 103 1.89 10.65 1.07
N THR A 104 1.02 11.17 0.20
CA THR A 104 0.88 10.66 -1.17
C THR A 104 2.18 10.76 -1.95
N HIS A 105 2.90 11.88 -1.82
CA HIS A 105 4.17 12.08 -2.50
C HIS A 105 5.25 11.12 -1.99
N GLN A 106 5.36 10.95 -0.67
CA GLN A 106 6.29 10.01 -0.05
C GLN A 106 6.03 8.58 -0.52
N TRP A 107 4.78 8.11 -0.51
CA TRP A 107 4.44 6.79 -1.03
C TRP A 107 4.79 6.64 -2.52
N ALA A 108 4.49 7.64 -3.34
CA ALA A 108 4.82 7.60 -4.76
C ALA A 108 6.34 7.50 -5.01
N VAL A 109 7.12 8.30 -4.28
CA VAL A 109 8.59 8.28 -4.35
C VAL A 109 9.14 6.95 -3.83
N SER A 110 8.67 6.45 -2.69
CA SER A 110 9.09 5.16 -2.15
C SER A 110 8.85 4.03 -3.15
N ILE A 111 7.65 3.92 -3.73
CA ILE A 111 7.33 2.87 -4.71
C ILE A 111 8.26 2.95 -5.94
N LEU A 112 8.54 4.15 -6.45
CA LEU A 112 9.43 4.34 -7.60
C LEU A 112 10.90 4.05 -7.26
N ASN A 113 11.36 4.48 -6.09
CA ASN A 113 12.68 4.18 -5.56
C ASN A 113 12.86 2.68 -5.39
N TRP A 114 11.79 2.00 -4.96
CA TRP A 114 11.80 0.57 -4.82
C TRP A 114 11.94 -0.18 -6.18
N ASN A 115 11.34 0.35 -7.25
CA ASN A 115 11.58 -0.19 -8.61
C ASN A 115 13.05 0.02 -9.08
N ARG A 116 13.70 1.11 -8.66
CA ARG A 116 15.06 1.47 -9.11
C ARG A 116 16.20 0.85 -8.29
N TYR A 117 15.90 -0.02 -7.33
CA TYR A 117 16.88 -0.55 -6.38
C TYR A 117 17.61 0.55 -5.58
N SER A 118 16.93 1.68 -5.34
CA SER A 118 17.49 2.86 -4.67
C SER A 118 16.82 3.05 -3.31
N TRP A 119 17.13 2.17 -2.36
CA TRP A 119 16.58 2.23 -1.00
C TRP A 119 17.50 3.08 -0.11
N GLU A 120 16.99 4.20 0.37
CA GLU A 120 17.56 4.88 1.56
C GLU A 120 16.91 4.31 2.83
N GLU A 121 17.53 4.58 3.99
CA GLU A 121 17.20 4.03 5.32
C GLU A 121 15.71 3.95 5.64
N SER A 122 15.33 2.98 6.49
CA SER A 122 13.97 2.70 6.98
C SER A 122 13.23 3.96 7.43
N GLN A 123 12.49 4.56 6.50
CA GLN A 123 11.57 5.64 6.80
C GLN A 123 10.21 5.01 7.09
N LEU A 124 9.84 5.00 8.37
CA LEU A 124 8.44 4.92 8.77
C LEU A 124 7.75 6.16 8.21
N VAL A 125 7.22 6.05 6.99
CA VAL A 125 6.54 7.17 6.34
C VAL A 125 5.36 7.61 7.19
N CYS A 126 4.64 6.67 7.83
CA CYS A 126 3.28 6.94 8.29
C CYS A 126 2.71 5.91 9.30
N SER A 127 3.14 5.92 10.58
CA SER A 127 2.51 5.09 11.64
C SER A 127 1.80 5.90 12.73
N SER A 128 1.28 7.09 12.41
CA SER A 128 0.58 7.89 13.41
C SER A 128 -0.91 7.54 13.52
N ARG A 129 -1.41 7.35 14.76
CA ARG A 129 -2.85 7.18 15.08
C ARG A 129 -3.76 8.28 14.48
N SER A 130 -3.19 9.43 14.14
CA SER A 130 -3.84 10.54 13.46
C SER A 130 -4.18 10.27 11.98
N GLU A 131 -3.41 9.46 11.27
CA GLU A 131 -3.64 9.22 9.84
C GLU A 131 -4.91 8.44 9.58
N TYR A 132 -5.14 7.35 10.32
CA TYR A 132 -6.36 6.58 10.21
C TYR A 132 -7.61 7.46 10.44
N HIS A 133 -7.55 8.36 11.43
CA HIS A 133 -8.62 9.33 11.68
C HIS A 133 -8.79 10.33 10.54
N ASN A 134 -7.70 10.82 9.95
CA ASN A 134 -7.75 11.74 8.82
C ASN A 134 -8.32 11.06 7.57
N LEU A 135 -7.92 9.82 7.28
CA LEU A 135 -8.47 9.01 6.19
C LEU A 135 -9.97 8.74 6.38
N GLN A 136 -10.41 8.44 7.61
CA GLN A 136 -11.84 8.30 7.89
C GLN A 136 -12.63 9.60 7.69
N LYS A 137 -12.06 10.77 8.02
CA LYS A 137 -12.68 12.07 7.72
C LYS A 137 -12.81 12.28 6.21
N LEU A 138 -11.76 11.96 5.44
CA LEU A 138 -11.78 12.05 3.98
C LEU A 138 -12.88 11.18 3.35
N ILE A 139 -13.03 9.93 3.81
CA ILE A 139 -14.10 9.03 3.35
C ILE A 139 -15.50 9.61 3.64
N LYS A 140 -15.70 10.20 4.83
CA LYS A 140 -17.01 10.77 5.20
C LYS A 140 -17.40 11.94 4.31
N VAL A 141 -16.41 12.72 3.86
CA VAL A 141 -16.62 13.90 3.01
C VAL A 141 -16.76 13.53 1.54
N SER A 142 -16.16 12.41 1.09
CA SER A 142 -16.15 12.02 -0.33
C SER A 142 -17.46 11.45 -0.85
N GLY A 143 -18.41 11.08 0.02
CA GLY A 143 -19.69 10.47 -0.39
C GLY A 143 -19.58 9.07 -1.00
N MET A 144 -18.38 8.48 -1.05
CA MET A 144 -18.13 7.17 -1.63
C MET A 144 -18.70 6.02 -0.79
N LYS A 145 -19.01 4.89 -1.43
CA LYS A 145 -19.49 3.70 -0.72
C LYS A 145 -18.35 3.03 0.04
N ILE A 146 -18.44 3.03 1.36
CA ILE A 146 -17.46 2.38 2.23
C ILE A 146 -17.64 0.86 2.13
N ILE A 147 -16.61 0.15 1.67
CA ILE A 147 -16.54 -1.29 1.90
C ILE A 147 -16.15 -1.43 3.37
N LYS A 148 -17.05 -2.00 4.19
CA LYS A 148 -16.72 -2.37 5.56
C LYS A 148 -15.66 -3.46 5.51
N THR A 149 -14.39 -3.08 5.62
CA THR A 149 -13.37 -3.99 6.09
C THR A 149 -13.78 -4.46 7.49
N THR A 150 -13.74 -5.77 7.74
CA THR A 150 -14.29 -6.42 8.94
C THR A 150 -14.02 -5.64 10.23
N ARG A 151 -15.09 -5.55 11.04
CA ARG A 151 -15.33 -4.61 12.14
C ARG A 151 -14.11 -4.37 13.05
N ASP A 152 -13.99 -3.09 13.38
CA ASP A 152 -13.24 -2.45 14.46
C ASP A 152 -11.70 -2.42 14.36
N PRO A 153 -11.09 -1.26 14.64
CA PRO A 153 -9.67 -1.17 14.90
C PRO A 153 -9.40 -1.86 16.24
N VAL A 154 -8.84 -3.06 16.22
CA VAL A 154 -8.14 -3.59 17.39
C VAL A 154 -6.83 -2.81 17.47
N VAL A 155 -6.90 -1.62 18.05
CA VAL A 155 -5.73 -0.97 18.61
C VAL A 155 -5.24 -1.92 19.70
N PRO A 156 -3.97 -2.37 19.70
CA PRO A 156 -3.40 -2.95 20.90
C PRO A 156 -3.47 -1.84 21.96
N ALA A 157 -4.48 -1.92 22.83
CA ALA A 157 -4.51 -1.11 24.03
C ALA A 157 -3.24 -1.48 24.78
N GLY A 158 -2.31 -0.53 24.83
CA GLY A 158 -1.06 -0.72 25.51
C GLY A 158 -1.28 -1.16 26.96
N VAL A 159 -0.26 -1.87 27.43
CA VAL A 159 0.09 -2.11 28.83
C VAL A 159 -0.74 -3.18 29.56
N SER A 160 -0.11 -4.34 29.77
CA SER A 160 -0.40 -5.23 30.90
C SER A 160 -0.55 -4.42 32.19
N PRO A 161 -1.66 -4.57 32.94
CA PRO A 161 -1.68 -4.20 34.33
C PRO A 161 -0.83 -5.20 35.11
N ALA A 162 0.29 -4.71 35.64
CA ALA A 162 0.95 -5.12 36.87
C ALA A 162 0.88 -6.62 37.27
N VAL A 163 2.03 -7.30 37.15
CA VAL A 163 2.38 -8.38 38.06
C VAL A 163 2.62 -7.73 39.43
N LEU A 164 1.71 -7.93 40.38
CA LEU A 164 1.95 -7.68 41.80
C LEU A 164 2.72 -8.87 42.39
N PRO A 165 3.72 -8.64 43.26
CA PRO A 165 4.45 -9.72 43.90
C PRO A 165 3.61 -10.33 45.03
N LEU A 166 3.75 -11.64 45.23
CA LEU A 166 3.46 -12.32 46.48
C LEU A 166 4.77 -12.82 47.09
#